data_AF-A0A7V1QWP2-F1
#
_entry.id   AF-A0A7V1QWP2-F1
#
_cell.length_a   1.000
_cell.length_b   1.000
_cell.length_c   1.000
_cell.angle_alpha   90.00
_cell.angle_beta   90.00
_cell.angle_gamma   90.00
#
_symmetry.space_group_name_H-M   'P 1'
#
loop_
_entity.id
_entity.type
_entity.pdbx_description
1 polymer ?
#
loop_
_entity_poly.entity_id
_entity_poly.type
_entity_poly.pdbx_seq_one_letter_code
_entity_poly.pdbx_strand_id
1 'polypeptide(L)' 'MNEPPDASHRREERRLLPPWWTVLFPLAVALGLAGWSAATAEEGGLRAFAAALLWPGGGAFLLVAVVVWLGWVLDID' A
#
# COMPACT_ATOMS: atom_id res chain seq x y z
N MET A 1 39.14 9.27 22.53
CA MET A 1 38.15 8.47 23.28
C MET A 1 36.87 8.53 22.46
N ASN A 2 36.55 7.48 21.70
CA ASN A 2 35.39 7.47 20.81
C ASN A 2 34.23 6.87 21.59
N GLU A 3 33.27 7.70 21.98
CA GLU A 3 32.04 7.22 22.60
C GLU A 3 31.26 6.36 21.58
N PRO A 4 30.71 5.20 22.01
CA PRO A 4 29.90 4.39 21.12
C PRO A 4 28.65 5.20 20.71
N PRO A 5 28.24 5.14 19.43
CA PRO A 5 27.09 5.87 18.95
C PRO A 5 25.85 5.50 19.77
N ASP A 6 25.20 6.53 20.31
CA ASP A 6 24.04 6.43 21.18
C ASP A 6 22.94 5.59 20.54
N ALA A 7 22.46 4.59 21.29
CA ALA A 7 21.42 3.67 20.85
C ALA A 7 20.03 4.34 20.72
N SER A 8 19.89 5.59 21.17
CA SER A 8 18.70 6.41 21.02
C SER A 8 18.37 6.71 19.54
N HIS A 9 19.37 7.07 18.73
CA HIS A 9 19.17 7.40 17.30
C HIS A 9 18.61 6.22 16.48
N ARG A 10 18.97 4.97 16.82
CA ARG A 10 18.44 3.77 16.14
C ARG A 10 16.96 3.51 16.43
N ARG A 11 16.38 4.11 17.48
CA ARG A 11 14.95 3.98 17.80
C ARG A 11 14.10 5.04 17.12
N GLU A 12 14.63 6.24 16.93
CA GLU A 12 13.94 7.33 16.24
C GLU A 12 13.79 7.06 14.73
N GLU A 13 14.84 6.54 14.07
CA GLU A 13 14.77 6.17 12.64
C GLU A 13 13.66 5.16 12.32
N ARG A 14 13.30 4.28 13.27
CA ARG A 14 12.25 3.27 13.05
C ARG A 14 10.83 3.83 13.05
N ARG A 15 10.61 5.07 13.51
CA ARG A 15 9.28 5.68 13.59
C ARG A 15 8.83 6.35 12.29
N LEU A 16 9.73 6.59 11.35
CA LEU A 16 9.42 7.32 10.11
C LEU A 16 8.88 6.43 8.99
N LEU A 17 8.98 5.11 9.14
CA LEU A 17 8.46 4.17 8.14
C LEU A 17 7.03 3.78 8.50
N PRO A 18 6.04 4.09 7.65
CA PRO A 18 4.68 3.62 7.88
C PRO A 18 4.67 2.08 7.99
N PRO A 19 3.83 1.51 8.87
CA PRO A 19 3.81 0.08 9.08
C PRO A 19 3.62 -0.68 7.76
N TRP A 20 4.39 -1.73 7.52
CA TRP A 20 4.40 -2.47 6.23
C TRP A 20 3.01 -2.93 5.75
N TRP A 21 2.06 -3.12 6.67
CA TRP A 21 0.70 -3.55 6.37
C TRP A 21 -0.13 -2.48 5.65
N THR A 22 0.25 -1.20 5.73
CA THR A 22 -0.43 -0.10 5.02
C THR A 22 -0.25 -0.19 3.50
N VAL A 23 0.82 -0.84 3.04
CA VAL A 23 1.08 -1.09 1.61
C VAL A 23 0.53 -2.46 1.21
N LEU A 24 0.74 -3.48 2.06
CA LEU A 24 0.35 -4.85 1.71
C LEU A 24 -1.16 -5.05 1.65
N PHE A 25 -1.94 -4.39 2.51
CA PHE A 25 -3.39 -4.50 2.50
C PHE A 25 -4.05 -3.99 1.21
N PRO A 26 -3.83 -2.75 0.75
CA PRO A 26 -4.39 -2.27 -0.52
C PRO A 26 -3.87 -3.04 -1.73
N LEU A 27 -2.61 -3.49 -1.70
CA LEU A 27 -2.05 -4.32 -2.76
C LEU A 27 -2.79 -5.67 -2.86
N ALA A 28 -3.04 -6.33 -1.73
CA ALA A 28 -3.80 -7.58 -1.69
C ALA A 28 -5.24 -7.40 -2.21
N VAL A 29 -5.90 -6.30 -1.83
CA VAL A 29 -7.25 -5.97 -2.31
C VAL A 29 -7.26 -5.73 -3.82
N ALA A 30 -6.30 -4.96 -4.36
CA ALA A 30 -6.19 -4.68 -5.79
C ALA A 30 -5.94 -5.97 -6.61
N LEU A 31 -5.05 -6.84 -6.12
CA LEU A 31 -4.77 -8.14 -6.76
C LEU A 31 -5.98 -9.08 -6.69
N GLY A 32 -6.69 -9.10 -5.56
CA GLY A 32 -7.91 -9.91 -5.40
C GLY A 32 -9.03 -9.50 -6.36
N LEU A 33 -9.28 -8.19 -6.50
CA LEU A 33 -10.28 -7.65 -7.43
C LEU A 33 -9.90 -7.90 -8.90
N ALA A 34 -8.63 -7.72 -9.25
CA ALA A 34 -8.15 -7.97 -10.59
C ALA A 34 -8.22 -9.47 -10.94
N GLY A 35 -7.83 -10.35 -10.01
CA GLY A 35 -7.93 -11.80 -10.16
C GLY A 35 -9.37 -12.28 -10.31
N TRP A 36 -10.29 -11.75 -9.50
CA TRP A 36 -11.72 -12.04 -9.62
C TRP A 36 -12.27 -11.61 -10.98
N SER A 37 -11.96 -10.38 -11.43
CA SER A 37 -12.43 -9.85 -12.71
C SER A 37 -11.91 -10.64 -13.91
N ALA A 38 -10.67 -11.15 -13.81
CA ALA A 38 -10.08 -12.02 -14.83
C ALA A 38 -10.74 -13.40 -14.86
N ALA A 39 -11.11 -13.94 -13.70
CA ALA A 39 -11.77 -15.24 -13.57
C ALA A 39 -13.22 -15.23 -14.08
N THR A 40 -13.90 -14.08 -14.01
CA THR A 40 -15.29 -13.92 -14.48
C THR A 40 -15.40 -13.39 -15.91
N ALA A 41 -14.29 -13.20 -16.64
CA ALA A 41 -14.31 -12.68 -18.01
C ALA A 41 -14.51 -13.81 -19.02
N GLU A 42 -15.59 -13.76 -19.79
CA GLU A 42 -15.92 -14.77 -20.82
C GLU A 42 -14.93 -14.74 -22.01
N GLU A 43 -14.35 -13.59 -22.34
CA GLU A 43 -13.31 -13.44 -23.37
C GLU A 43 -12.22 -12.46 -22.93
N GLY A 44 -10.94 -12.83 -23.11
CA GLY A 44 -9.81 -11.92 -22.92
C GLY A 44 -9.46 -11.58 -21.47
N GLY A 45 -9.37 -12.58 -20.58
CA GLY A 45 -9.08 -12.42 -19.15
C GLY A 45 -7.85 -11.58 -18.80
N LEU A 46 -6.81 -11.56 -19.64
CA LEU A 46 -5.63 -10.70 -19.42
C LEU A 46 -5.95 -9.20 -19.58
N ARG A 47 -6.86 -8.87 -20.51
CA ARG A 47 -7.32 -7.50 -20.75
C ARG A 47 -8.30 -7.06 -19.67
N ALA A 48 -9.17 -7.98 -19.22
CA ALA A 48 -10.05 -7.76 -18.07
C ALA A 48 -9.24 -7.56 -16.77
N PHE A 49 -8.16 -8.32 -16.57
CA PHE A 49 -7.23 -8.14 -15.45
C PHE A 49 -6.57 -6.76 -15.47
N ALA A 50 -5.97 -6.38 -16.60
CA ALA A 50 -5.31 -5.09 -16.75
C ALA A 50 -6.29 -3.91 -16.60
N ALA A 51 -7.48 -4.02 -17.19
CA ALA A 51 -8.54 -3.04 -17.04
C ALA A 51 -8.98 -2.92 -15.57
N ALA A 52 -9.24 -4.04 -14.89
CA ALA A 52 -9.63 -4.07 -13.48
C ALA A 52 -8.52 -3.58 -12.55
N LEU A 53 -7.24 -3.78 -12.90
CA LEU A 53 -6.10 -3.28 -12.14
C LEU A 53 -5.97 -1.75 -12.25
N LEU A 54 -6.27 -1.16 -13.41
CA LEU A 54 -6.33 0.29 -13.59
C LEU A 54 -7.62 0.88 -12.98
N TRP A 55 -8.75 0.22 -13.20
CA TRP A 55 -10.08 0.66 -12.79
C TRP A 55 -11.00 -0.55 -12.63
N PRO A 56 -11.40 -0.94 -11.39
CA PRO A 56 -11.42 -0.14 -10.16
C PRO A 56 -10.19 -0.29 -9.22
N GLY A 57 -9.25 -1.19 -9.49
CA GLY A 57 -8.14 -1.54 -8.60
C GLY A 57 -7.18 -0.39 -8.30
N GLY A 58 -6.82 0.39 -9.32
CA GLY A 58 -5.96 1.56 -9.19
C GLY A 58 -6.62 2.68 -8.39
N GLY A 59 -7.93 2.87 -8.58
CA GLY A 59 -8.75 3.79 -7.79
C GLY A 59 -8.81 3.39 -6.31
N ALA A 60 -9.01 2.10 -6.02
CA ALA A 60 -9.00 1.59 -4.65
C ALA A 60 -7.63 1.74 -3.97
N PHE A 61 -6.54 1.48 -4.71
CA PHE A 61 -5.17 1.67 -4.21
C PHE A 61 -4.90 3.15 -3.88
N LEU A 62 -5.24 4.06 -4.79
CA LEU A 62 -5.10 5.50 -4.58
C LEU A 62 -5.91 5.99 -3.37
N LEU A 63 -7.16 5.52 -3.22
CA LEU A 63 -8.00 5.86 -2.09
C LEU A 63 -7.35 5.45 -0.76
N VAL A 64 -6.86 4.21 -0.66
CA VAL A 64 -6.19 3.73 0.55
C VAL A 64 -4.88 4.48 0.79
N ALA A 65 -4.09 4.74 -0.24
CA ALA A 65 -2.86 5.51 -0.12
C ALA A 65 -3.13 6.93 0.41
N VAL A 66 -4.18 7.59 -0.06
CA VAL A 66 -4.63 8.91 0.43
C VAL A 66 -5.10 8.84 1.89
N VAL A 67 -5.88 7.82 2.26
CA VAL A 67 -6.37 7.64 3.64
C VAL A 67 -5.20 7.39 4.60
N VAL A 68 -4.26 6.52 4.24
CA VAL A 68 -3.05 6.25 5.04
C VAL A 68 -2.20 7.52 5.15
N TRP A 69 -2.01 8.23 4.05
CA TRP A 69 -1.25 9.49 4.04
C TRP A 69 -1.89 10.54 4.94
N LEU A 70 -3.22 10.74 4.85
CA LEU A 70 -3.96 11.63 5.74
C LEU A 70 -3.87 11.17 7.20
N GLY A 71 -4.03 9.88 7.47
CA GLY A 71 -3.88 9.33 8.81
C GLY A 71 -2.49 9.61 9.40
N TRP A 72 -1.44 9.52 8.59
CA TRP A 72 -0.08 9.83 9.02
C TRP A 72 0.15 11.33 9.23
N VAL A 73 -0.38 12.19 8.33
CA VAL A 73 -0.30 13.66 8.48
C VAL A 73 -1.04 14.13 9.73
N LEU A 74 -2.21 13.56 10.01
CA LEU A 74 -3.03 13.91 11.19
C LEU A 74 -2.48 13.35 12.51
N ASP A 75 -1.66 12.29 12.49
CA ASP A 75 -1.01 11.71 13.69
C ASP A 75 0.31 12.44 14.04
N ILE A 76 0.83 13.27 13.11
CA ILE A 76 2.06 14.05 13.28
C ILE A 76 1.80 15.46 13.88
N ASP A 77 0.54 15.93 13.87
CA ASP A 77 0.09 17.14 14.59
C ASP A 77 -0.45 16.80 16.00
#